data_AF-A0A2H3D5Z9-F1
#
_entry.id   AF-A0A2H3D5Z9-F1
#
_cell.length_a   1.000
_cell.length_b   1.000
_cell.length_c   1.000
_cell.angle_alpha   90.00
_cell.angle_beta   90.00
_cell.angle_gamma   90.00
#
_symmetry.space_group_name_H-M   'P 1'
#
loop_
_entity.id
_entity.type
_entity.pdbx_description
1 polymer ?
#
loop_
_entity_poly.entity_id
_entity_poly.type
_entity_poly.pdbx_seq_one_letter_code
_entity_poly.pdbx_strand_id
1 'polypeptide(L)'
;MLAVIVFTPTSDYRRSIRGYFFVPARLQAAPIWSIPALPIQKESSSAALPPSTDVVIIRSGITGTSFARTLLGTDGSLEVVMLEARDACSGATARNGGHITPPLYHDYLDLKKKHGAEAAKQIIHLRLSHLDELD
;
A
#
# COMPACT_ATOMS: atom_id res chain seq x y z
N MET A 1 -12.57 11.05 6.62
CA MET A 1 -13.16 10.83 5.29
C MET A 1 -12.55 9.52 4.82
N LEU A 2 -13.35 8.49 4.61
CA LEU A 2 -12.87 7.17 4.16
C LEU A 2 -12.55 7.32 2.66
N ALA A 3 -11.29 7.25 2.26
CA ALA A 3 -10.96 7.07 0.86
C ALA A 3 -11.20 5.61 0.52
N VAL A 4 -12.17 5.38 -0.35
CA VAL A 4 -12.46 4.07 -0.91
C VAL A 4 -11.96 4.12 -2.33
N ILE A 5 -11.04 3.23 -2.68
CA ILE A 5 -10.63 3.02 -4.06
C ILE A 5 -11.34 1.74 -4.51
N VAL A 6 -12.32 1.91 -5.41
CA VAL A 6 -13.15 0.82 -5.93
C VAL A 6 -12.73 0.57 -7.38
N PHE A 7 -12.36 -0.66 -7.69
CA PHE A 7 -12.21 -1.13 -9.07
C PHE A 7 -13.34 -2.13 -9.34
N THR A 8 -14.40 -1.72 -10.05
CA THR A 8 -15.54 -2.61 -10.37
C THR A 8 -16.18 -2.34 -11.73
N PRO A 9 -16.83 -3.35 -12.34
CA PRO A 9 -17.97 -3.21 -13.24
C PRO A 9 -19.30 -3.61 -12.55
N THR A 10 -20.10 -2.61 -12.18
CA THR A 10 -21.57 -2.58 -11.90
C THR A 10 -22.33 -3.86 -11.44
N SER A 11 -22.91 -3.82 -10.22
CA SER A 11 -24.37 -3.92 -9.91
C SER A 11 -24.66 -4.11 -8.40
N ASP A 12 -25.92 -3.93 -7.99
CA ASP A 12 -26.40 -3.30 -6.73
C ASP A 12 -27.02 -4.28 -5.70
N TYR A 13 -26.63 -4.28 -4.40
CA TYR A 13 -27.45 -4.84 -3.27
C TYR A 13 -26.94 -4.52 -1.82
N ARG A 14 -27.69 -3.80 -0.97
CA ARG A 14 -27.18 -3.32 0.36
C ARG A 14 -27.40 -4.27 1.56
N ARG A 15 -26.39 -4.44 2.42
CA ARG A 15 -26.52 -4.79 3.87
C ARG A 15 -25.46 -4.08 4.74
N SER A 16 -25.85 -3.60 5.92
CA SER A 16 -25.06 -2.74 6.84
C SER A 16 -24.31 -3.55 7.90
N ILE A 17 -23.03 -3.23 8.13
CA ILE A 17 -22.19 -3.75 9.22
C ILE A 17 -22.01 -2.63 10.26
N ARG A 18 -22.41 -2.85 11.52
CA ARG A 18 -22.11 -1.93 12.65
C ARG A 18 -20.83 -2.41 13.33
N GLY A 19 -19.80 -1.55 13.43
CA GLY A 19 -18.53 -1.88 14.08
C GLY A 19 -17.82 -0.65 14.66
N TYR A 20 -17.14 -0.86 15.80
CA TYR A 20 -16.39 0.14 16.57
C TYR A 20 -15.38 0.92 15.70
N PHE A 21 -15.55 2.24 15.61
CA PHE A 21 -14.66 3.13 14.87
C PHE A 21 -13.50 3.60 15.77
N PHE A 22 -12.30 3.05 15.56
CA PHE A 22 -11.08 3.70 16.02
C PHE A 22 -10.84 4.92 15.13
N VAL A 23 -11.04 6.13 15.65
CA VAL A 23 -10.72 7.37 14.92
C VAL A 23 -9.22 7.61 15.04
N PRO A 24 -8.42 7.47 13.97
CA PRO A 24 -6.99 7.75 14.03
C PRO A 24 -6.81 9.23 14.36
N ALA A 25 -5.92 9.56 15.32
CA ALA A 25 -5.59 10.95 15.65
C ALA A 25 -5.33 11.77 14.37
N ARG A 26 -5.83 13.00 14.30
CA ARG A 26 -5.56 13.89 13.16
C ARG A 26 -4.05 14.14 13.10
N LEU A 27 -3.41 13.79 11.99
CA LEU A 27 -2.03 14.17 11.76
C LEU A 27 -2.01 15.66 11.39
N GLN A 28 -1.23 16.45 12.12
CA GLN A 28 -1.30 17.92 12.08
C GLN A 28 -0.76 18.54 10.78
N ALA A 29 0.14 17.86 10.06
CA ALA A 29 0.73 18.37 8.81
C ALA A 29 0.53 17.40 7.64
N ALA A 30 0.31 17.95 6.44
CA ALA A 30 0.30 17.19 5.21
C ALA A 30 1.68 16.53 4.98
N PRO A 31 1.74 15.28 4.48
CA PRO A 31 3.01 14.67 4.13
C PRO A 31 3.66 15.38 2.93
N ILE A 32 5.00 15.47 2.90
CA ILE A 32 5.72 16.13 1.79
C ILE A 32 5.44 15.43 0.45
N TRP A 33 5.33 14.10 0.47
CA TRP A 33 5.03 13.27 -0.71
C TRP A 33 3.58 13.43 -1.23
N SER A 34 2.73 14.18 -0.52
CA SER A 34 1.37 14.53 -0.96
C SER A 34 1.29 15.90 -1.63
N ILE A 35 2.43 16.52 -1.95
CA ILE A 35 2.51 17.84 -2.57
C ILE A 35 3.25 17.72 -3.91
N PRO A 36 2.62 18.02 -5.05
CA PRO A 36 1.21 18.44 -5.20
C PRO A 36 0.23 17.29 -4.91
N ALA A 37 -1.00 17.63 -4.55
CA ALA A 37 -2.03 16.63 -4.28
C ALA A 37 -2.34 15.83 -5.55
N LEU A 38 -2.24 14.51 -5.47
CA LEU A 38 -2.57 13.61 -6.58
C LEU A 38 -4.08 13.35 -6.65
N PRO A 39 -4.67 13.13 -7.84
CA PRO A 39 -6.10 12.84 -7.99
C PRO A 39 -6.57 11.70 -7.08
N ILE A 40 -5.81 10.60 -7.01
CA ILE A 40 -6.12 9.41 -6.19
C ILE A 40 -6.20 9.70 -4.68
N GLN A 41 -5.56 10.77 -4.19
CA GLN A 41 -5.64 11.16 -2.77
C GLN A 41 -6.98 11.81 -2.44
N LYS A 42 -7.62 12.43 -3.44
CA LYS A 42 -8.93 13.08 -3.32
C LYS A 42 -10.07 12.24 -3.85
N GLU A 43 -9.80 11.02 -4.34
CA GLU A 43 -10.83 10.03 -4.64
C GLU A 43 -11.47 9.53 -3.34
N SER A 44 -12.31 10.40 -2.79
CA SER A 44 -13.39 10.00 -1.91
C SER A 44 -14.46 9.46 -2.82
N SER A 45 -14.44 8.16 -3.08
CA SER A 45 -15.58 7.55 -3.76
C SER A 45 -16.80 7.76 -2.89
N SER A 46 -17.60 8.79 -3.22
CA SER A 46 -18.99 8.91 -2.78
C SER A 46 -19.84 7.79 -3.38
N ALA A 47 -19.26 6.97 -4.27
CA ALA A 47 -19.84 5.74 -4.75
C ALA A 47 -20.10 4.81 -3.55
N ALA A 48 -21.30 4.23 -3.53
CA ALA A 48 -21.60 3.18 -2.58
C ALA A 48 -20.57 2.04 -2.75
N LEU A 49 -20.10 1.49 -1.63
CA LEU A 49 -19.28 0.29 -1.67
C LEU A 49 -20.03 -0.81 -2.42
N PRO A 50 -19.34 -1.63 -3.24
CA PRO A 50 -19.98 -2.78 -3.85
C PRO A 50 -20.51 -3.72 -2.75
N PRO A 51 -21.60 -4.43 -3.04
CA PRO A 51 -22.30 -5.25 -2.05
C PRO A 51 -21.44 -6.44 -1.56
N SER A 52 -20.56 -6.91 -2.44
CA SER A 52 -19.60 -7.98 -2.26
C SER A 52 -18.38 -7.68 -3.13
N THR A 53 -17.26 -8.31 -2.83
CA THR A 53 -16.02 -8.24 -3.62
C THR A 53 -15.20 -9.48 -3.29
N ASP A 54 -14.30 -9.89 -4.17
CA ASP A 54 -13.45 -11.06 -3.92
C ASP A 54 -12.43 -10.76 -2.81
N VAL A 55 -11.87 -9.54 -2.82
CA VAL A 55 -10.81 -9.15 -1.87
C VAL A 55 -11.02 -7.73 -1.34
N VAL A 56 -10.99 -7.59 -0.01
CA VAL A 56 -10.96 -6.29 0.68
C VAL A 56 -9.58 -6.06 1.28
N ILE A 57 -8.94 -4.95 0.87
CA ILE A 57 -7.66 -4.49 1.42
C ILE A 57 -7.92 -3.33 2.37
N ILE A 58 -7.50 -3.49 3.63
CA ILE A 58 -7.57 -2.41 4.63
C ILE A 58 -6.22 -1.71 4.65
N ARG A 59 -6.23 -0.39 4.48
CA ARG A 59 -5.10 0.55 4.33
C ARG A 59 -4.52 0.57 2.92
N SER A 60 -4.35 1.77 2.39
CA SER A 60 -3.79 1.98 1.04
C SER A 60 -2.29 2.35 1.08
N GLY A 61 -1.57 1.92 2.11
CA GLY A 61 -0.11 2.11 2.18
C GLY A 61 0.63 1.19 1.22
N ILE A 62 1.96 1.32 1.16
CA ILE A 62 2.82 0.54 0.27
C ILE A 62 2.54 -0.97 0.34
N THR A 63 2.32 -1.52 1.53
CA THR A 63 1.98 -2.95 1.69
C THR A 63 0.67 -3.32 1.00
N GLY A 64 -0.41 -2.56 1.23
CA GLY A 64 -1.71 -2.83 0.62
C GLY A 64 -1.68 -2.65 -0.89
N THR A 65 -0.99 -1.62 -1.38
CA THR A 65 -0.83 -1.35 -2.81
C THR A 65 0.04 -2.40 -3.51
N SER A 66 1.16 -2.82 -2.91
CA SER A 66 2.02 -3.88 -3.45
C SER A 66 1.27 -5.22 -3.52
N PHE A 67 0.47 -5.52 -2.51
CA PHE A 67 -0.40 -6.70 -2.52
C PHE A 67 -1.43 -6.62 -3.65
N ALA A 68 -2.15 -5.50 -3.77
CA ALA A 68 -3.11 -5.29 -4.86
C ALA A 68 -2.48 -5.43 -6.25
N ARG A 69 -1.32 -4.81 -6.48
CA ARG A 69 -0.56 -4.91 -7.75
C ARG A 69 -0.24 -6.37 -8.07
N THR A 70 0.30 -7.09 -7.09
CA THR A 70 0.72 -8.49 -7.29
C THR A 70 -0.48 -9.40 -7.55
N LEU A 71 -1.56 -9.19 -6.79
CA LEU A 71 -2.80 -9.95 -6.93
C LEU A 71 -3.43 -9.74 -8.31
N LEU A 72 -3.63 -8.49 -8.72
CA LEU A 72 -4.23 -8.15 -10.01
C LEU A 72 -3.32 -8.49 -11.20
N GLY A 73 -2.00 -8.49 -11.01
CA GLY A 73 -1.05 -8.98 -12.00
C GLY A 73 -1.09 -10.51 -12.17
N THR A 74 -1.50 -11.23 -11.12
CA THR A 74 -1.67 -12.70 -11.16
C THR A 74 -3.04 -13.08 -11.72
N ASP A 75 -4.09 -12.38 -11.29
CA ASP A 75 -5.46 -12.58 -11.74
C ASP A 75 -6.19 -11.22 -11.83
N GLY A 76 -6.28 -10.70 -13.05
CA GLY A 76 -6.95 -9.43 -13.34
C GLY A 76 -8.47 -9.51 -13.34
N SER A 77 -9.06 -10.69 -13.13
CA SER A 77 -10.52 -10.86 -13.06
C SER A 77 -11.11 -10.60 -11.68
N LEU A 78 -10.27 -10.54 -10.64
CA LEU A 78 -10.68 -10.34 -9.26
C LEU A 78 -11.18 -8.91 -9.03
N GLU A 79 -12.31 -8.79 -8.35
CA GLU A 79 -12.76 -7.51 -7.80
C GLU A 79 -12.02 -7.22 -6.49
N VAL A 80 -11.36 -6.06 -6.43
CA VAL A 80 -10.59 -5.63 -5.27
C VAL A 80 -11.07 -4.28 -4.78
N VAL A 81 -11.46 -4.22 -3.51
CA VAL A 81 -11.80 -2.96 -2.82
C VAL A 81 -10.70 -2.61 -1.84
N MET A 82 -10.16 -1.39 -1.94
CA MET A 82 -9.18 -0.87 -1.00
C MET A 82 -9.77 0.26 -0.15
N LEU A 83 -9.70 0.11 1.18
CA LEU A 83 -10.28 1.01 2.15
C LEU A 83 -9.19 1.76 2.94
N GLU A 84 -9.22 3.09 2.94
CA GLU A 84 -8.32 3.94 3.73
C GLU A 84 -9.12 4.93 4.58
N ALA A 85 -8.71 5.10 5.84
CA ALA A 85 -9.43 5.94 6.81
C ALA A 85 -9.25 7.45 6.59
N ARG A 86 -8.27 7.82 5.77
CA ARG A 86 -7.87 9.18 5.41
C ARG A 86 -7.71 9.25 3.88
N ASP A 87 -6.78 10.06 3.38
CA ASP A 87 -6.43 10.12 1.97
C ASP A 87 -5.52 8.95 1.58
N ALA A 88 -5.59 8.53 0.32
CA ALA A 88 -4.76 7.45 -0.20
C ALA A 88 -3.26 7.70 0.10
N CYS A 89 -2.57 6.66 0.57
CA CYS A 89 -1.14 6.65 0.91
C CYS A 89 -0.71 7.64 2.03
N SER A 90 -1.64 8.35 2.68
CA SER A 90 -1.33 9.44 3.65
C SER A 90 -0.69 9.01 4.98
N GLY A 91 -0.56 7.69 5.21
CA GLY A 91 0.03 7.07 6.39
C GLY A 91 1.57 7.11 6.41
N ALA A 92 2.18 6.02 6.89
CA ALA A 92 3.64 5.90 6.95
C ALA A 92 4.30 6.00 5.57
N THR A 93 3.62 5.52 4.52
CA THR A 93 4.10 5.56 3.14
C THR A 93 4.37 6.99 2.67
N ALA A 94 3.49 7.96 2.92
CA ALA A 94 3.77 9.35 2.55
C ALA A 94 4.65 10.11 3.58
N ARG A 95 5.20 9.45 4.61
CA ARG A 95 5.95 10.10 5.70
C ARG A 95 7.32 9.47 5.96
N ASN A 96 7.91 8.88 4.92
CA ASN A 96 9.28 8.35 4.96
C ASN A 96 10.27 9.34 4.30
N GLY A 97 11.58 9.08 4.39
CA GLY A 97 12.63 9.94 3.84
C GLY A 97 12.82 9.87 2.32
N GLY A 98 12.08 9.02 1.62
CA GLY A 98 12.15 8.85 0.16
C GLY A 98 13.29 7.96 -0.34
N HIS A 99 14.04 7.32 0.57
CA HIS A 99 15.16 6.47 0.17
C HIS A 99 14.65 5.14 -0.40
N ILE A 100 14.77 4.99 -1.71
CA ILE A 100 14.55 3.74 -2.44
C ILE A 100 15.92 3.28 -2.93
N THR A 101 16.76 2.83 -2.00
CA THR A 101 18.12 2.40 -2.32
C THR A 101 18.47 1.17 -1.48
N PRO A 102 18.89 0.06 -2.10
CA PRO A 102 19.34 -1.09 -1.33
C PRO A 102 20.67 -0.77 -0.62
N PRO A 103 20.79 -0.92 0.71
CA PRO A 103 22.09 -0.81 1.37
C PRO A 103 22.89 -2.09 1.07
N LEU A 104 23.84 -1.97 0.14
CA LEU A 104 24.63 -3.10 -0.37
C LEU A 104 25.88 -3.35 0.48
N TYR A 105 26.72 -2.33 0.65
CA TYR A 105 28.02 -2.46 1.29
C TYR A 105 27.94 -2.33 2.82
N HIS A 106 27.23 -1.31 3.30
CA HIS A 106 27.14 -0.98 4.73
C HIS A 106 26.65 -2.19 5.56
N ASP A 107 25.61 -2.87 5.09
CA ASP A 107 24.95 -3.93 5.86
C ASP A 107 25.63 -5.31 5.71
N TYR A 108 26.51 -5.51 4.74
CA TYR A 108 27.01 -6.85 4.42
C TYR A 108 27.75 -7.50 5.60
N LEU A 109 28.61 -6.73 6.29
CA LEU A 109 29.40 -7.26 7.40
C LEU A 109 28.50 -7.70 8.57
N ASP A 110 27.47 -6.91 8.87
CA ASP A 110 26.51 -7.21 9.92
C ASP A 110 25.61 -8.39 9.55
N LEU A 111 25.12 -8.44 8.31
CA LEU A 111 24.34 -9.55 7.79
C LEU A 111 25.14 -10.85 7.79
N LYS A 112 26.39 -10.82 7.34
CA LYS A 112 27.30 -11.97 7.35
C LYS A 112 27.55 -12.47 8.77
N LYS A 113 27.78 -11.56 9.73
CA LYS A 113 27.98 -11.90 11.14
C LYS A 113 26.74 -12.56 11.76
N LYS A 114 25.53 -12.09 11.41
CA LYS A 114 24.27 -12.55 11.99
C LYS A 114 23.69 -13.80 11.33
N HIS A 115 23.85 -13.94 10.02
CA HIS A 115 23.15 -14.95 9.20
C HIS A 115 24.09 -15.84 8.38
N GLY A 116 25.41 -15.58 8.39
CA GLY A 116 26.38 -16.26 7.54
C GLY A 116 26.50 -15.64 6.15
N ALA A 117 27.58 -16.00 5.44
CA ALA A 117 27.92 -15.37 4.16
C ALA A 117 26.89 -15.64 3.06
N GLU A 118 26.37 -16.86 2.96
CA GLU A 118 25.43 -17.23 1.90
C GLU A 118 24.08 -16.54 2.06
N ALA A 119 23.51 -16.53 3.26
CA ALA A 119 22.28 -15.79 3.54
C ALA A 119 22.45 -14.28 3.32
N ALA A 120 23.59 -13.71 3.72
CA ALA A 120 23.89 -12.30 3.48
C ALA A 120 23.92 -11.96 1.98
N LYS A 121 24.55 -12.80 1.14
CA LYS A 121 24.51 -12.65 -0.31
C LYS A 121 23.09 -12.72 -0.86
N GLN A 122 22.29 -13.70 -0.42
CA GLN A 122 20.88 -13.83 -0.85
C GLN A 122 20.06 -12.58 -0.50
N ILE A 123 20.23 -12.02 0.70
CA ILE A 123 19.57 -10.77 1.11
C ILE A 123 20.00 -9.61 0.22
N ILE A 124 21.29 -9.50 -0.11
CA ILE A 124 21.80 -8.45 -1.01
C ILE A 124 21.26 -8.63 -2.43
N HIS A 125 21.24 -9.85 -2.97
CA HIS A 125 20.66 -10.14 -4.28
C HIS A 125 19.17 -9.82 -4.34
N LEU A 126 18.41 -10.19 -3.32
CA LEU A 126 16.99 -9.82 -3.20
C LEU A 126 16.84 -8.30 -3.19
N ARG A 127 17.65 -7.59 -2.40
CA ARG A 127 17.62 -6.12 -2.36
C ARG A 127 17.91 -5.50 -3.72
N LEU A 128 18.89 -6.03 -4.46
CA LEU A 128 19.25 -5.59 -5.81
C LEU A 128 18.14 -5.84 -6.84
N SER A 129 17.42 -6.97 -6.74
CA SER A 129 16.37 -7.31 -7.70
C SER A 129 15.22 -6.30 -7.76
N HIS A 130 15.05 -5.44 -6.75
CA HIS A 130 14.07 -4.36 -6.81
C HIS A 130 14.44 -3.23 -7.78
N LEU A 131 15.71 -3.12 -8.19
CA LEU A 131 16.14 -2.11 -9.15
C LEU A 131 15.49 -2.36 -10.52
N ASP A 132 15.31 -3.62 -10.89
CA ASP A 132 14.69 -4.01 -12.16
C ASP A 132 13.20 -3.62 -12.23
N GLU A 133 12.56 -3.32 -11.10
CA GLU A 133 11.16 -2.88 -11.02
C GLU A 133 11.00 -1.35 -10.98
N LEU A 134 12.09 -0.57 -11.04
CA LEU A 134 12.06 0.90 -11.00
C LEU A 134 12.06 1.55 -12.40
N ASP A 135 12.22 0.77 -13.47
CA ASP A 135 12.13 1.20 -14.87
C ASP A 135 10.70 1.10 -15.42
#